data_AF-A0A2T0WE92-F1
#
_entry.id   AF-A0A2T0WE92-F1
#
_cell.length_a   1.000
_cell.length_b   1.000
_cell.length_c   1.000
_cell.angle_alpha   90.00
_cell.angle_beta   90.00
_cell.angle_gamma   90.00
#
_symmetry.space_group_name_H-M   'P 1'
#
loop_
_entity.id
_entity.type
_entity.pdbx_description
1 polymer ?
#
loop_
_entity_poly.entity_id
_entity_poly.type
_entity_poly.pdbx_seq_one_letter_code
_entity_poly.pdbx_strand_id
1 'polypeptide(L)'
;MMKAICLSLAQMASALAVGRAAVKATYGGLIGMLDLEIDFSFDESLQTGPDYAVVRTRSGGQITIKGDAPATIPNANQELFVLHREEGTAWKIAR
;
A
#
# COMPACT_ATOMS: atom_id res chain seq x y z
N MET A 1 1.12 -1.68 -28.64
CA MET A 1 1.96 -1.90 -27.44
C MET A 1 1.35 -1.34 -26.14
N MET A 2 0.66 -0.19 -26.14
CA MET A 2 0.06 0.41 -24.93
C MET A 2 -1.00 -0.44 -24.21
N LYS A 3 -1.74 -1.31 -24.94
CA LYS A 3 -2.74 -2.21 -24.35
C LYS A 3 -2.16 -3.32 -23.47
N ALA A 4 -0.91 -3.75 -23.70
CA ALA A 4 -0.30 -4.85 -22.94
C ALA A 4 0.15 -4.43 -21.54
N ILE A 5 0.61 -3.19 -21.39
CA ILE A 5 1.02 -2.59 -20.10
C ILE A 5 -0.21 -2.34 -19.21
N CYS A 6 -1.33 -1.94 -19.80
CA CYS A 6 -2.57 -1.73 -19.05
C CYS A 6 -3.19 -3.05 -18.56
N LEU A 7 -3.01 -4.15 -19.31
CA LEU A 7 -3.51 -5.48 -18.94
C LEU A 7 -2.67 -6.14 -17.82
N SER A 8 -1.37 -5.84 -17.71
CA SER A 8 -0.54 -6.39 -16.63
C SER A 8 -0.84 -5.77 -15.26
N LEU A 9 -1.30 -4.52 -15.22
CA LEU A 9 -1.71 -3.83 -13.98
C LEU A 9 -3.07 -4.33 -13.46
N ALA A 10 -4.01 -4.66 -14.34
CA ALA A 10 -5.31 -5.24 -13.96
C ALA A 10 -5.18 -6.66 -13.36
N GLN A 11 -4.14 -7.40 -13.77
CA GLN A 11 -3.82 -8.75 -13.25
C GLN A 11 -3.09 -8.72 -11.88
N MET A 12 -3.00 -7.56 -11.22
CA MET A 12 -2.41 -7.40 -9.88
C MET A 12 -3.46 -7.20 -8.78
N ALA A 13 -4.75 -7.33 -9.10
CA ALA A 13 -5.80 -7.42 -8.09
C ALA A 13 -5.68 -8.78 -7.36
N SER A 14 -4.77 -8.84 -6.39
CA SER A 14 -4.63 -9.96 -5.47
C SER A 14 -5.90 -10.08 -4.63
N ALA A 15 -6.34 -11.30 -4.33
CA ALA A 15 -7.37 -11.55 -3.33
C ALA A 15 -7.00 -10.84 -2.01
N LEU A 16 -8.00 -10.47 -1.21
CA LEU A 16 -7.77 -9.85 0.10
C LEU A 16 -6.77 -10.67 0.92
N ALA A 17 -5.62 -10.07 1.23
CA ALA A 17 -4.58 -10.72 2.03
C ALA A 17 -4.95 -10.64 3.52
N VAL A 18 -5.52 -11.71 4.06
CA VAL A 18 -5.94 -11.77 5.47
C VAL A 18 -4.84 -12.42 6.33
N GLY A 19 -4.36 -11.67 7.32
CA GLY A 19 -3.35 -12.14 8.28
C GLY A 19 -1.90 -11.91 7.83
N ARG A 20 -0.99 -11.85 8.80
CA ARG A 20 0.41 -11.42 8.59
C ARG A 20 1.17 -12.24 7.54
N ALA A 21 0.94 -13.55 7.50
CA ALA A 21 1.62 -14.43 6.54
C ALA A 21 1.21 -14.13 5.09
N ALA A 22 -0.08 -13.94 4.84
CA ALA A 22 -0.60 -13.61 3.51
C ALA A 22 -0.14 -12.22 3.05
N VAL A 23 -0.15 -11.23 3.96
CA VAL A 23 0.36 -9.88 3.68
C VAL A 23 1.85 -9.94 3.32
N LYS A 24 2.65 -10.66 4.11
CA LYS A 24 4.09 -10.81 3.83
C LYS A 24 4.35 -11.50 2.49
N ALA A 25 3.59 -12.54 2.15
CA ALA A 25 3.74 -13.22 0.86
C ALA A 25 3.38 -12.29 -0.31
N THR A 26 2.31 -11.50 -0.17
CA THR A 26 1.84 -10.56 -1.20
C THR A 26 2.89 -9.47 -1.47
N TYR A 27 3.41 -8.81 -0.42
CA TYR A 27 4.42 -7.76 -0.60
C TYR A 27 5.83 -8.30 -0.87
N GLY A 28 6.15 -9.51 -0.41
CA GLY A 28 7.46 -10.12 -0.61
C GLY A 28 7.84 -10.25 -2.09
N GLY A 29 6.88 -10.56 -2.96
CA GLY A 29 7.09 -10.59 -4.41
C GLY A 29 7.29 -9.21 -5.04
N LEU A 30 6.68 -8.16 -4.46
CA LEU A 30 6.70 -6.80 -5.01
C LEU A 30 8.00 -6.04 -4.70
N ILE A 31 8.60 -6.28 -3.53
CA ILE A 31 9.79 -5.53 -3.05
C ILE A 31 10.98 -5.63 -4.01
N GLY A 32 11.13 -6.74 -4.72
CA GLY A 32 12.20 -6.90 -5.72
C GLY A 32 11.86 -6.33 -7.11
N MET A 33 10.57 -6.17 -7.42
CA MET A 33 10.09 -5.79 -8.75
C MET A 33 9.84 -4.29 -8.88
N LEU A 34 9.67 -3.57 -7.78
CA LEU A 34 9.31 -2.16 -7.80
C LEU A 34 10.43 -1.29 -7.21
N ASP A 35 10.59 -0.10 -7.77
CA ASP A 35 11.20 1.05 -7.11
C ASP A 35 10.12 2.08 -6.81
N LEU A 36 10.10 2.62 -5.60
CA LEU A 36 9.08 3.56 -5.14
C LEU A 36 9.75 4.88 -4.76
N GLU A 37 9.53 5.91 -5.57
CA GLU A 37 9.89 7.29 -5.24
C GLU A 37 8.59 8.03 -4.96
N ILE A 38 8.10 7.87 -3.72
CA ILE A 38 6.78 8.34 -3.30
C ILE A 38 6.85 9.12 -2.00
N ASP A 39 6.06 10.19 -1.94
CA ASP A 39 5.85 11.00 -0.74
C ASP A 39 4.45 10.75 -0.17
N PHE A 40 4.36 10.65 1.15
CA PHE A 40 3.11 10.51 1.87
C PHE A 40 2.70 11.82 2.54
N SER A 41 1.42 12.17 2.41
CA SER A 41 0.78 13.26 3.14
C SER A 41 -0.27 12.70 4.09
N PHE A 42 -0.23 13.15 5.34
CA PHE A 42 -1.28 12.87 6.32
C PHE A 42 -2.39 13.90 6.17
N ASP A 43 -3.61 13.43 5.92
CA ASP A 43 -4.74 14.34 5.78
C ASP A 43 -5.57 14.41 7.07
N GLU A 44 -5.82 13.28 7.72
CA GLU A 44 -6.61 13.24 8.96
C GLU A 44 -6.27 12.03 9.83
N SER A 45 -6.50 12.19 11.13
CA SER A 45 -6.48 11.11 12.11
C SER A 45 -7.62 11.31 13.09
N LEU A 46 -8.43 10.28 13.30
CA LEU A 46 -9.55 10.29 14.23
C LEU A 46 -9.45 9.08 15.15
N GLN A 47 -9.28 9.33 16.45
CA GLN A 47 -9.41 8.28 17.46
C GLN A 47 -10.90 8.01 17.71
N THR A 48 -11.37 6.80 17.39
CA THR A 48 -12.78 6.42 17.45
C THR A 48 -13.14 5.69 18.74
N GLY A 49 -12.15 5.37 19.58
CA GLY A 49 -12.31 4.72 20.87
C GLY A 49 -10.99 4.70 21.66
N PRO A 50 -10.94 4.12 22.87
CA PRO A 50 -9.72 4.09 23.67
C PRO A 50 -8.55 3.43 22.94
N ASP A 51 -8.84 2.44 22.08
CA ASP A 51 -7.82 1.60 21.44
C ASP A 51 -7.96 1.47 19.93
N TYR A 52 -8.81 2.30 19.31
CA TYR A 52 -9.01 2.34 17.86
C TYR A 52 -8.86 3.75 17.30
N ALA A 53 -8.25 3.84 16.11
CA ALA A 53 -8.18 5.06 15.35
C ALA A 53 -8.28 4.77 13.85
N VAL A 54 -8.70 5.78 13.09
CA VAL A 54 -8.69 5.79 11.63
C VAL A 54 -7.75 6.90 11.18
N VAL A 55 -6.89 6.61 10.21
CA VAL A 55 -5.98 7.58 9.60
C VAL A 55 -6.16 7.56 8.10
N ARG A 56 -6.28 8.72 7.48
CA ARG A 56 -6.30 8.85 6.01
C ARG A 56 -5.03 9.54 5.53
N THR A 57 -4.44 8.98 4.49
CA THR A 57 -3.28 9.55 3.82
C THR A 57 -3.53 9.67 2.33
N ARG A 58 -2.65 10.41 1.68
CA ARG A 58 -2.45 10.36 0.23
C ARG A 58 -0.99 10.08 -0.05
N SER A 59 -0.73 9.39 -1.15
CA SER A 59 0.61 9.25 -1.69
C SER A 59 0.68 9.71 -3.14
N GLY A 60 1.80 10.32 -3.50
CA GLY A 60 2.10 10.77 -4.86
C GLY A 60 3.55 10.49 -5.22
N GLY A 61 3.89 10.55 -6.50
CA GLY A 61 5.27 10.36 -6.97
C GLY A 61 5.33 9.41 -8.16
N GLN A 62 6.33 8.52 -8.17
CA GLN A 62 6.58 7.61 -9.27
C GLN A 62 6.85 6.18 -8.78
N ILE A 63 6.43 5.22 -9.58
CA ILE A 63 6.73 3.80 -9.41
C ILE A 63 7.51 3.36 -10.64
N THR A 64 8.68 2.77 -10.44
CA THR A 64 9.43 2.12 -11.51
C THR A 64 9.27 0.62 -11.40
N ILE A 65 8.71 0.00 -12.45
CA ILE A 65 8.64 -1.45 -12.60
C ILE A 65 9.98 -1.91 -13.19
N LYS A 66 10.71 -2.72 -12.42
CA LYS A 66 12.01 -3.29 -12.78
C LYS A 66 11.83 -4.49 -13.72
N GLY A 67 12.82 -4.74 -14.57
CA GLY A 67 12.84 -5.86 -15.51
C GLY A 67 13.71 -5.54 -16.73
N ASP A 68 13.65 -6.38 -17.77
CA ASP A 68 14.44 -6.22 -19.00
C ASP A 68 14.09 -4.96 -19.79
N ALA A 69 12.85 -4.47 -19.62
CA ALA A 69 12.36 -3.21 -20.17
C ALA A 69 11.68 -2.42 -19.04
N PRO A 70 12.44 -1.65 -18.24
CA PRO A 70 11.88 -0.93 -17.11
C PRO A 70 10.90 0.15 -17.56
N ALA A 71 9.87 0.39 -16.75
CA ALA A 71 8.86 1.39 -17.03
C ALA A 71 8.55 2.19 -15.76
N THR A 72 8.56 3.51 -15.87
CA THR A 72 8.17 4.41 -14.78
C THR A 72 6.78 4.95 -15.05
N ILE A 73 5.92 4.88 -14.03
CA ILE A 73 4.53 5.33 -14.07
C ILE A 73 4.24 6.26 -12.88
N PRO A 74 3.34 7.25 -13.03
CA PRO A 74 2.94 8.10 -11.92
C PRO A 74 2.16 7.31 -10.87
N ASN A 75 2.39 7.65 -9.59
CA ASN A 75 1.61 7.18 -8.45
C ASN A 75 0.71 8.30 -7.93
N ALA A 76 -0.54 7.96 -7.61
CA ALA A 76 -1.49 8.85 -6.97
C ALA A 76 -2.54 8.00 -6.23
N ASN A 77 -2.29 7.69 -4.96
CA ASN A 77 -3.20 6.87 -4.15
C ASN A 77 -3.77 7.67 -2.98
N GLN A 78 -4.88 7.14 -2.46
CA GLN A 78 -5.44 7.53 -1.17
C GLN A 78 -5.56 6.26 -0.33
N GLU A 79 -5.15 6.34 0.93
CA GLU A 79 -5.14 5.20 1.82
C GLU A 79 -5.96 5.49 3.08
N LEU A 80 -6.62 4.46 3.60
CA LEU A 80 -7.34 4.49 4.86
C LEU A 80 -6.79 3.37 5.74
N PHE A 81 -6.19 3.73 6.86
CA PHE A 81 -5.67 2.80 7.84
C PHE A 81 -6.62 2.71 9.03
N VAL A 82 -6.99 1.49 9.40
CA VAL A 82 -7.61 1.24 10.71
C VAL A 82 -6.51 0.80 11.65
N LEU A 83 -6.31 1.53 12.72
CA LEU A 83 -5.31 1.27 13.74
C LEU A 83 -5.97 0.65 14.96
N HIS A 84 -5.28 -0.31 15.57
CA HIS A 84 -5.63 -0.90 16.85
C HIS A 84 -4.38 -0.98 17.74
N ARG A 85 -4.54 -0.71 19.03
CA ARG A 85 -3.52 -1.03 20.04
C ARG A 85 -4.12 -1.97 21.07
N GLU A 86 -3.34 -2.90 21.58
CA GLU A 86 -3.68 -3.57 22.84
C GLU A 86 -3.32 -2.62 24.00
N GLU A 87 -3.98 -2.75 25.15
CA GLU A 87 -3.73 -1.89 26.31
C GLU A 87 -2.24 -1.83 26.67
N GLY A 88 -1.70 -0.62 26.79
CA GLY A 88 -0.28 -0.41 27.09
C GLY A 88 0.70 -0.73 25.95
N THR A 89 0.21 -1.04 24.74
CA THR A 89 1.06 -1.35 23.58
C THR A 89 1.04 -0.23 22.51
N ALA A 90 1.94 -0.34 21.53
CA ALA A 90 1.99 0.57 20.40
C ALA A 90 0.84 0.32 19.41
N TRP A 91 0.39 1.40 18.75
CA TRP A 91 -0.55 1.33 17.63
C TRP A 91 0.00 0.48 16.49
N LYS A 92 -0.86 -0.37 15.92
CA LYS A 92 -0.55 -1.21 14.76
C LYS A 92 -1.66 -1.07 13.72
N ILE A 93 -1.29 -1.28 12.45
CA ILE A 93 -2.26 -1.36 11.35
C ILE A 93 -3.07 -2.65 11.52
N ALA A 94 -4.36 -2.49 11.74
CA ALA A 94 -5.33 -3.57 11.76
C ALA A 94 -5.93 -3.80 10.37
N ARG A 95 -6.15 -2.74 9.59
CA ARG A 95 -6.63 -2.79 8.19
C ARG A 95 -5.90 -1.78 7.35
#